data_AF-A0A1Z9BVA6-F1
#
_entry.id   AF-A0A1Z9BVA6-F1
#
_cell.length_a   1.000
_cell.length_b   1.000
_cell.length_c   1.000
_cell.angle_alpha   90.00
_cell.angle_beta   90.00
_cell.angle_gamma   90.00
#
_symmetry.space_group_name_H-M   'P 1'
#
loop_
_entity.id
_entity.type
_entity.pdbx_description
1 polymer ?
#
loop_
_entity_poly.entity_id
_entity_poly.type
_entity_poly.pdbx_seq_one_letter_code
_entity_poly.pdbx_strand_id
1 'polypeptide(L)'
;MSDEYYNHDREGSGFTGLILLLVFMLGGFVVARVHEPGKAVGSDMAQERLAKREKIDSASEAKMAGIDEALAKLADYKTGRDKLIELSIDKDGKYEPPKEVSEVNLADTELIANGKLLFQTKTCFTCHQVDPAIPAPAGLAIKAPAFVGDFWGKEREVHIGYQGPVQKVVRDEAYFIESVMKPMAKVAKGALAPMVLAPGLVNDDEVLALMAYVKSLSKTDD
;
A
#
# COMPACT_ATOMS: atom_id res chain seq x y z
N MET A 1 42.29 81.17 39.38
CA MET A 1 42.99 80.70 40.59
C MET A 1 42.00 79.91 41.41
N SER A 2 42.14 78.59 41.40
CA SER A 2 41.88 77.73 42.57
C SER A 2 42.34 76.33 42.20
N ASP A 3 43.47 75.98 42.80
CA ASP A 3 44.15 74.70 42.76
C ASP A 3 43.29 73.63 43.43
N GLU A 4 42.92 72.57 42.71
CA GLU A 4 42.40 71.34 43.32
C GLU A 4 42.59 70.13 42.39
N TYR A 5 43.64 70.20 41.55
CA TYR A 5 44.17 69.04 40.84
C TYR A 5 45.21 68.40 41.77
N TYR A 6 45.10 67.09 42.02
CA TYR A 6 46.06 66.26 42.77
C TYR A 6 46.00 66.31 44.31
N ASN A 7 45.07 65.55 44.90
CA ASN A 7 45.37 64.60 45.99
C ASN A 7 44.11 63.87 46.48
N HIS A 8 43.80 62.71 45.87
CA HIS A 8 42.91 61.73 46.48
C HIS A 8 43.45 60.29 46.32
N ASP A 9 44.76 60.12 46.48
CA ASP A 9 45.40 58.79 46.56
C ASP A 9 45.39 58.23 47.98
N ARG A 10 44.20 58.13 48.60
CA ARG A 10 44.09 57.44 49.90
C ARG A 10 42.78 56.73 50.21
N GLU A 11 41.96 56.38 49.21
CA GLU A 11 40.71 55.62 49.45
C GLU A 11 40.43 54.49 48.42
N GLY A 12 41.41 54.11 47.58
CA GLY A 12 41.25 53.09 46.54
C GLY A 12 41.32 51.62 47.00
N SER A 13 41.41 51.33 48.30
CA SER A 13 41.74 49.98 48.82
C SER A 13 40.55 49.18 49.34
N GLY A 14 39.45 49.82 49.74
CA GLY A 14 38.28 49.11 50.30
C GLY A 14 37.24 48.76 49.23
N PHE A 15 36.97 49.70 48.32
CA PHE A 15 35.90 49.58 47.35
C PHE A 15 36.22 48.56 46.24
N THR A 16 37.49 48.51 45.80
CA THR A 16 38.00 47.54 44.82
C THR A 16 38.02 46.12 45.38
N GLY A 17 38.33 45.95 46.67
CA GLY A 17 38.27 44.66 47.37
C GLY A 17 36.84 44.13 47.51
N LEU A 18 35.88 45.01 47.82
CA LEU A 18 34.46 44.65 47.91
C LEU A 18 33.89 44.21 46.55
N ILE A 19 34.28 44.89 45.48
CA ILE A 19 33.88 44.54 44.11
C ILE A 19 34.46 43.17 43.71
N LEU A 20 35.73 42.90 44.00
CA LEU A 20 36.34 41.59 43.72
C LEU A 20 35.68 40.44 44.51
N LEU A 21 35.30 40.68 45.76
CA LEU A 21 34.61 39.69 46.60
C LEU A 21 33.19 39.41 46.09
N LEU A 22 32.48 40.44 45.64
CA LEU A 22 31.17 40.30 44.98
C LEU A 22 31.28 39.55 43.66
N VAL A 23 32.31 39.80 42.85
CA VAL A 23 32.55 39.06 41.61
C VAL A 23 32.87 37.58 41.89
N PHE A 24 33.66 37.28 42.93
CA PHE A 24 33.93 35.89 43.34
C PHE A 24 32.69 35.17 43.90
N MET A 25 31.87 35.86 44.70
CA MET A 25 30.60 35.32 45.21
C MET A 25 29.58 35.07 44.10
N LEU A 26 29.46 35.99 43.13
CA LEU A 26 28.62 35.81 41.95
C LEU A 26 29.16 34.70 41.03
N GLY A 27 30.49 34.61 40.84
CA GLY A 27 31.13 33.54 40.08
C GLY A 27 30.91 32.15 40.70
N GLY A 28 31.02 32.04 42.02
CA GLY A 28 30.72 30.81 42.76
C GLY A 28 29.25 30.39 42.67
N PHE A 29 28.33 31.37 42.69
CA PHE A 29 26.90 31.11 42.52
C PHE A 29 26.55 30.63 41.10
N VAL A 30 27.22 31.17 40.06
CA VAL A 30 27.05 30.71 38.67
C VAL A 30 27.58 29.28 38.50
N VAL A 31 28.72 28.93 39.09
CA VAL A 31 29.26 27.56 39.06
C VAL A 31 28.35 26.57 39.81
N ALA A 32 27.78 26.98 40.95
CA ALA A 32 26.84 26.16 41.72
C ALA A 32 25.49 25.96 41.00
N ARG A 33 25.01 26.96 40.23
CA ARG A 33 23.81 26.84 39.38
C ARG A 33 24.03 26.01 38.12
N VAL A 34 25.26 25.89 37.63
CA VAL A 34 25.62 25.03 36.48
C VAL A 34 25.85 23.58 36.91
N HIS A 35 26.12 23.32 38.20
CA HIS A 35 26.23 21.98 38.76
C HIS A 35 24.95 21.54 39.49
N GLU A 36 23.79 21.67 38.83
CA GLU A 36 22.70 20.73 39.11
C GLU A 36 23.14 19.36 38.56
N PRO A 37 23.06 18.25 39.31
CA PRO A 37 23.22 16.94 38.71
C PRO A 37 22.09 16.84 37.69
N GLY A 38 22.44 16.86 36.40
CA GLY A 38 21.45 16.82 35.33
C GLY A 38 20.45 15.70 35.64
N LYS A 39 19.21 16.08 35.98
CA LYS A 39 18.09 15.15 36.02
C LYS A 39 18.19 14.33 34.74
N ALA A 40 18.09 13.03 34.85
CA ALA A 40 18.38 12.09 33.78
C ALA A 40 17.35 12.22 32.63
N VAL A 41 17.45 13.29 31.84
CA VAL A 41 16.61 13.55 30.65
C VAL A 41 16.73 12.39 29.64
N GLY A 42 17.83 11.63 29.69
CA GLY A 42 18.03 10.42 28.90
C GLY A 42 17.30 9.17 29.42
N SER A 43 17.12 8.99 30.73
CA SER A 43 16.46 7.79 31.28
C SER A 43 14.95 7.85 31.08
N ASP A 44 14.35 9.03 31.26
CA ASP A 44 12.90 9.20 31.14
C ASP A 44 12.46 9.00 29.69
N MET A 45 13.21 9.55 28.73
CA MET A 45 12.98 9.30 27.31
C MET A 45 13.28 7.85 26.88
N ALA A 46 14.18 7.14 27.57
CA ALA A 46 14.44 5.72 27.29
C ALA A 46 13.29 4.84 27.80
N GLN A 47 12.77 5.13 29.00
CA GLN A 47 11.59 4.47 29.55
C GLN A 47 10.34 4.72 28.70
N GLU A 48 10.13 5.96 28.24
CA GLU A 48 9.02 6.28 27.33
C GLU A 48 9.15 5.53 25.98
N ARG A 49 10.37 5.39 25.46
CA ARG A 49 10.64 4.61 24.24
C ARG A 49 10.40 3.11 24.46
N LEU A 50 10.75 2.56 25.61
CA LEU A 50 10.50 1.16 25.96
C LEU A 50 9.01 0.90 26.14
N ALA A 51 8.31 1.73 26.91
CA ALA A 51 6.85 1.64 27.07
C ALA A 51 6.10 1.78 25.74
N LYS A 52 6.59 2.60 24.81
CA LYS A 52 6.04 2.70 23.46
C LYS A 52 6.30 1.45 22.63
N ARG A 53 7.49 0.83 22.74
CA ARG A 53 7.82 -0.44 22.08
C ARG A 53 6.96 -1.58 22.62
N GLU A 54 6.85 -1.73 23.94
CA GLU A 54 5.99 -2.75 24.56
C GLU A 54 4.52 -2.60 24.15
N LYS A 55 4.02 -1.37 24.01
CA LYS A 55 2.67 -1.11 23.47
C LYS A 55 2.53 -1.48 21.99
N ILE A 56 3.59 -1.30 21.20
CA ILE A 56 3.61 -1.71 19.79
C ILE A 56 3.67 -3.23 19.70
N ASP A 57 4.52 -3.86 20.51
CA ASP A 57 4.74 -5.30 20.52
C ASP A 57 3.47 -6.03 20.98
N SER A 58 2.86 -5.61 22.10
CA SER A 58 1.55 -6.14 22.54
C SER A 58 0.42 -5.90 21.55
N ALA A 59 0.37 -4.73 20.89
CA ALA A 59 -0.61 -4.48 19.83
C ALA A 59 -0.34 -5.33 18.59
N SER A 60 0.92 -5.68 18.31
CA SER A 60 1.29 -6.56 17.20
C SER A 60 0.95 -8.02 17.52
N GLU A 61 1.18 -8.49 18.75
CA GLU A 61 0.80 -9.81 19.22
C GLU A 61 -0.72 -10.00 19.20
N ALA A 62 -1.48 -9.01 19.67
CA ALA A 62 -2.95 -9.04 19.60
C ALA A 62 -3.47 -9.09 18.15
N LYS A 63 -2.81 -8.39 17.22
CA LYS A 63 -3.15 -8.45 15.79
C LYS A 63 -2.76 -9.79 15.15
N MET A 64 -1.62 -10.36 15.52
CA MET A 64 -1.18 -11.67 15.04
C MET A 64 -2.09 -12.79 15.56
N ALA A 65 -2.50 -12.74 16.83
CA ALA A 65 -3.48 -13.67 17.38
C ALA A 65 -4.82 -13.63 16.62
N GLY A 66 -5.28 -12.44 16.20
CA GLY A 66 -6.46 -12.31 15.35
C GLY A 66 -6.29 -12.90 13.94
N ILE A 67 -5.06 -12.90 13.40
CA ILE A 67 -4.72 -13.54 12.12
C ILE A 67 -4.70 -15.07 12.29
N ASP A 68 -4.12 -15.58 13.37
CA ASP A 68 -4.10 -17.01 13.67
C ASP A 68 -5.51 -17.58 13.88
N GLU A 69 -6.38 -16.83 14.56
CA GLU A 69 -7.79 -17.20 14.71
C GLU A 69 -8.54 -17.17 13.37
N ALA A 70 -8.26 -16.19 12.51
CA ALA A 70 -8.84 -16.13 11.17
C ALA A 70 -8.36 -17.29 10.29
N LEU A 71 -7.08 -17.69 10.39
CA LEU A 71 -6.51 -18.84 9.71
C LEU A 71 -7.11 -20.15 10.19
N ALA A 72 -7.34 -20.30 11.50
CA ALA A 72 -8.03 -21.46 12.06
C ALA A 72 -9.47 -21.58 11.54
N LYS A 73 -10.23 -20.47 11.52
CA LYS A 73 -11.58 -20.44 10.94
C LYS A 73 -11.59 -20.76 9.44
N LEU A 74 -10.56 -20.31 8.71
CA LEU A 74 -10.41 -20.62 7.29
C LEU A 74 -10.08 -22.11 7.06
N ALA A 75 -9.29 -22.72 7.93
CA ALA A 75 -8.97 -24.15 7.89
C ALA A 75 -10.23 -25.01 8.16
N ASP A 76 -11.06 -24.62 9.11
CA ASP A 76 -12.35 -25.27 9.39
C ASP A 76 -13.31 -25.14 8.21
N TYR A 77 -13.39 -23.94 7.62
CA TYR A 77 -14.21 -23.70 6.42
C TYR A 77 -13.74 -24.53 5.22
N LYS A 78 -12.42 -24.60 4.99
CA LYS A 78 -11.82 -25.43 3.94
C LYS A 78 -12.16 -26.91 4.15
N THR A 79 -12.03 -27.40 5.38
CA THR A 79 -12.39 -28.79 5.73
C THR A 79 -13.87 -29.07 5.52
N GLY A 80 -14.75 -28.13 5.90
CA GLY A 80 -16.20 -28.25 5.67
C GLY A 80 -16.57 -28.24 4.19
N ARG A 81 -15.93 -27.37 3.40
CA ARG A 81 -16.07 -27.31 1.94
C ARG A 81 -15.62 -28.61 1.29
N ASP A 82 -14.47 -29.15 1.67
CA ASP A 82 -13.91 -30.37 1.09
C ASP A 82 -14.84 -31.59 1.36
N LYS A 83 -15.47 -31.65 2.54
CA LYS A 83 -16.53 -32.64 2.84
C LYS A 83 -17.79 -32.46 2.00
N LEU A 84 -18.22 -31.21 1.76
CA LEU A 84 -19.38 -30.93 0.90
C LEU A 84 -19.10 -31.31 -0.56
N ILE A 85 -17.86 -31.12 -1.00
CA ILE A 85 -17.38 -31.54 -2.31
C ILE A 85 -17.44 -33.07 -2.43
N GLU A 86 -16.86 -33.80 -1.48
CA GLU A 86 -16.90 -35.27 -1.42
C GLU A 86 -18.35 -35.79 -1.45
N LEU A 87 -19.23 -35.21 -0.61
CA LEU A 87 -20.67 -35.53 -0.60
C LEU A 87 -21.38 -35.21 -1.92
N SER A 88 -20.97 -34.18 -2.64
CA SER A 88 -21.55 -33.85 -3.94
C SER A 88 -21.09 -34.81 -5.04
N ILE A 89 -19.79 -35.16 -5.07
CA ILE A 89 -19.22 -36.15 -5.99
C ILE A 89 -19.91 -37.50 -5.81
N ASP A 90 -20.08 -37.95 -4.56
CA ASP A 90 -20.72 -39.24 -4.26
C ASP A 90 -22.22 -39.27 -4.62
N LYS A 91 -22.89 -38.13 -4.57
CA LYS A 91 -24.35 -38.04 -4.77
C LYS A 91 -24.73 -37.98 -6.24
N ASP A 92 -24.02 -37.22 -7.06
CA ASP A 92 -24.39 -37.02 -8.46
C ASP A 92 -23.22 -37.03 -9.46
N GLY A 93 -21.97 -37.09 -9.00
CA GLY A 93 -20.78 -37.10 -9.86
C GLY A 93 -20.58 -35.82 -10.66
N LYS A 94 -21.29 -34.72 -10.33
CA LYS A 94 -21.30 -33.47 -11.13
C LYS A 94 -20.35 -32.39 -10.62
N TYR A 95 -19.57 -32.67 -9.59
CA TYR A 95 -18.58 -31.72 -9.13
C TYR A 95 -17.37 -31.71 -10.07
N GLU A 96 -17.24 -30.64 -10.83
CA GLU A 96 -16.00 -30.26 -11.48
C GLU A 96 -15.24 -29.32 -10.52
N PRO A 97 -14.00 -29.65 -10.13
CA PRO A 97 -13.20 -28.74 -9.31
C PRO A 97 -13.04 -27.40 -10.03
N PRO A 98 -13.02 -26.26 -9.30
CA PRO A 98 -12.69 -24.98 -9.88
C PRO A 98 -11.39 -25.12 -10.66
N LYS A 99 -11.43 -24.79 -11.95
CA LYS A 99 -10.24 -24.83 -12.80
C LYS A 99 -9.15 -24.03 -12.11
N GLU A 100 -7.96 -24.63 -11.95
CA GLU A 100 -6.84 -23.91 -11.37
C GLU A 100 -6.58 -22.65 -12.20
N VAL A 101 -6.68 -21.51 -11.53
CA VAL A 101 -6.67 -20.16 -12.10
C VAL A 101 -5.31 -19.82 -12.75
N SER A 102 -4.29 -20.62 -12.46
CA SER A 102 -2.89 -20.46 -12.87
C SER A 102 -2.59 -20.93 -14.31
N GLU A 103 -3.43 -21.73 -14.94
CA GLU A 103 -3.14 -22.27 -16.27
C GLU A 103 -4.34 -22.17 -17.23
N VAL A 104 -4.66 -20.92 -17.61
CA VAL A 104 -5.45 -20.73 -18.82
C VAL A 104 -4.61 -21.18 -20.02
N ASN A 105 -4.95 -22.36 -20.53
CA ASN A 105 -4.32 -22.95 -21.69
C ASN A 105 -4.62 -22.11 -22.94
N LEU A 106 -3.62 -21.37 -23.43
CA LEU A 106 -3.76 -20.58 -24.66
C LEU A 106 -3.93 -21.43 -25.93
N ALA A 107 -3.73 -22.74 -25.86
CA ALA A 107 -4.06 -23.67 -26.95
C ALA A 107 -5.55 -24.04 -26.98
N ASP A 108 -6.33 -23.70 -25.95
CA ASP A 108 -7.78 -23.90 -25.95
C ASP A 108 -8.48 -22.80 -26.78
N THR A 109 -8.62 -23.09 -28.08
CA THR A 109 -9.24 -22.17 -29.03
C THR A 109 -10.73 -21.93 -28.75
N GLU A 110 -11.42 -22.89 -28.12
CA GLU A 110 -12.83 -22.77 -27.80
C GLU A 110 -13.03 -21.79 -26.63
N LEU A 111 -12.20 -21.89 -25.59
CA LEU A 111 -12.21 -20.96 -24.47
C LEU A 111 -11.89 -19.53 -24.91
N ILE A 112 -10.91 -19.35 -25.80
CA ILE A 112 -10.57 -18.04 -26.37
C ILE A 112 -11.75 -17.48 -27.20
N ALA A 113 -12.40 -18.33 -28.01
CA ALA A 113 -13.56 -17.92 -28.80
C ALA A 113 -14.74 -17.50 -27.91
N ASN A 114 -15.00 -18.25 -26.83
CA ASN A 114 -15.99 -17.88 -25.83
C ASN A 114 -15.62 -16.55 -25.14
N GLY A 115 -14.36 -16.37 -24.76
CA GLY A 115 -13.85 -15.12 -24.20
C GLY A 115 -14.07 -13.92 -25.12
N LYS A 116 -13.85 -14.08 -26.42
CA LYS A 116 -14.14 -13.05 -27.43
C LYS A 116 -15.62 -12.72 -27.50
N LEU A 117 -16.48 -13.74 -27.49
CA LEU A 117 -17.93 -13.55 -27.48
C LEU A 117 -18.40 -12.80 -26.23
N LEU A 118 -17.87 -13.17 -25.06
CA LEU A 118 -18.14 -12.47 -23.80
C LEU A 118 -17.65 -11.02 -23.84
N PHE A 119 -16.46 -10.77 -24.38
CA PHE A 119 -15.91 -9.42 -24.53
C PHE A 119 -16.81 -8.50 -25.38
N GLN A 120 -17.48 -9.07 -26.37
CA GLN A 120 -18.46 -8.36 -27.21
C GLN A 120 -19.81 -8.20 -26.49
N THR A 121 -20.38 -9.29 -25.97
CA THR A 121 -21.74 -9.30 -25.38
C THR A 121 -21.82 -8.58 -24.05
N LYS A 122 -20.74 -8.58 -23.25
CA LYS A 122 -20.61 -7.79 -22.00
C LYS A 122 -20.11 -6.37 -22.27
N THR A 123 -20.02 -5.96 -23.54
CA THR A 123 -19.70 -4.60 -23.98
C THR A 123 -18.30 -4.08 -23.61
N CYS A 124 -17.36 -4.96 -23.26
CA CYS A 124 -15.98 -4.59 -22.93
C CYS A 124 -15.31 -3.82 -24.09
N PHE A 125 -15.63 -4.20 -25.33
CA PHE A 125 -15.13 -3.57 -26.56
C PHE A 125 -15.46 -2.08 -26.71
N THR A 126 -16.46 -1.57 -25.99
CA THR A 126 -16.84 -0.15 -26.04
C THR A 126 -15.74 0.76 -25.47
N CYS A 127 -15.04 0.27 -24.45
CA CYS A 127 -13.98 0.99 -23.75
C CYS A 127 -12.59 0.41 -23.99
N HIS A 128 -12.47 -0.90 -24.18
CA HIS A 128 -11.17 -1.55 -24.34
C HIS A 128 -10.90 -1.85 -25.81
N GLN A 129 -9.96 -1.11 -26.40
CA GLN A 129 -9.48 -1.36 -27.75
C GLN A 129 -8.61 -2.62 -27.78
N VAL A 130 -8.85 -3.49 -28.76
CA VAL A 130 -8.10 -4.75 -28.97
C VAL A 130 -7.41 -4.81 -30.33
N ASP A 131 -7.84 -3.98 -31.27
CA ASP A 131 -7.30 -3.90 -32.62
C ASP A 131 -6.86 -2.44 -32.88
N PRO A 132 -5.59 -2.17 -33.21
CA PRO A 132 -5.12 -0.84 -33.57
C PRO A 132 -5.95 -0.16 -34.67
N ALA A 133 -6.49 -0.94 -35.62
CA ALA A 133 -7.25 -0.43 -36.75
C ALA A 133 -8.71 -0.09 -36.40
N ILE A 134 -9.23 -0.61 -35.28
CA ILE A 134 -10.61 -0.42 -34.85
C ILE A 134 -10.59 0.33 -33.51
N PRO A 135 -10.78 1.67 -33.52
CA PRO A 135 -10.76 2.45 -32.29
C PRO A 135 -11.95 2.09 -31.39
N ALA A 136 -11.76 2.23 -30.07
CA ALA A 136 -12.83 2.24 -29.07
C ALA A 136 -13.07 3.69 -28.62
N PRO A 137 -13.98 4.46 -29.25
CA PRO A 137 -14.04 5.92 -29.07
C PRO A 137 -14.32 6.35 -27.62
N ALA A 138 -15.20 5.62 -26.92
CA ALA A 138 -15.46 5.88 -25.51
C ALA A 138 -14.21 5.60 -24.65
N GLY A 139 -13.52 4.49 -24.94
CA GLY A 139 -12.25 4.13 -24.33
C GLY A 139 -11.17 5.19 -24.48
N LEU A 140 -10.99 5.70 -25.69
CA LEU A 140 -10.03 6.77 -25.99
C LEU A 140 -10.36 8.05 -25.22
N ALA A 141 -11.64 8.43 -25.16
CA ALA A 141 -12.09 9.61 -24.43
C ALA A 141 -11.79 9.54 -22.93
N ILE A 142 -11.91 8.35 -22.32
CA ILE A 142 -11.65 8.14 -20.88
C ILE A 142 -10.24 7.61 -20.58
N LYS A 143 -9.38 7.47 -21.59
CA LYS A 143 -8.05 6.85 -21.48
C LYS A 143 -8.09 5.45 -20.84
N ALA A 144 -9.06 4.64 -21.25
CA ALA A 144 -9.15 3.25 -20.84
C ALA A 144 -7.94 2.45 -21.37
N PRO A 145 -7.46 1.42 -20.64
CA PRO A 145 -6.41 0.54 -21.12
C PRO A 145 -6.77 -0.12 -22.45
N ALA A 146 -5.85 -0.08 -23.41
CA ALA A 146 -5.92 -0.89 -24.63
C ALA A 146 -5.21 -2.24 -24.42
N PHE A 147 -5.70 -3.28 -25.09
CA PHE A 147 -5.13 -4.62 -25.14
C PHE A 147 -4.47 -4.84 -26.51
N VAL A 148 -3.40 -4.09 -26.76
CA VAL A 148 -2.66 -4.08 -28.02
C VAL A 148 -1.17 -4.18 -27.72
N GLY A 149 -0.44 -5.00 -28.49
CA GLY A 149 1.01 -5.18 -28.39
C GLY A 149 1.43 -6.19 -27.31
N ASP A 150 2.68 -6.08 -26.85
CA ASP A 150 3.24 -6.92 -25.77
C ASP A 150 2.91 -6.33 -24.40
N PHE A 151 1.93 -6.91 -23.71
CA PHE A 151 1.40 -6.30 -22.50
C PHE A 151 1.16 -7.25 -21.32
N TRP A 152 1.00 -8.55 -21.58
CA TRP A 152 0.76 -9.53 -20.52
C TRP A 152 2.05 -9.78 -19.75
N GLY A 153 1.96 -9.93 -18.43
CA GLY A 153 3.13 -10.11 -17.57
C GLY A 153 4.06 -8.88 -17.48
N LYS A 154 3.71 -7.74 -18.10
CA LYS A 154 4.47 -6.50 -17.97
C LYS A 154 4.07 -5.72 -16.73
N GLU A 155 5.02 -4.98 -16.18
CA GLU A 155 4.74 -4.01 -15.13
C GLU A 155 3.90 -2.85 -15.67
N ARG A 156 2.99 -2.36 -14.84
CA ARG A 156 2.25 -1.12 -15.05
C ARG A 156 2.08 -0.36 -13.76
N GLU A 157 1.83 0.94 -13.89
CA GLU A 157 1.43 1.77 -12.75
C GLU A 157 -0.09 1.81 -12.61
N VAL A 158 -0.56 1.68 -11.37
CA VAL A 158 -1.97 1.76 -10.98
C VAL A 158 -2.13 2.62 -9.73
N HIS A 159 -3.26 3.30 -9.60
CA HIS A 159 -3.72 3.87 -8.34
C HIS A 159 -4.37 2.78 -7.49
N ILE A 160 -4.14 2.79 -6.17
CA ILE A 160 -4.93 2.01 -5.21
C ILE A 160 -6.23 2.76 -4.95
N GLY A 161 -7.35 2.23 -5.42
CA GLY A 161 -8.59 3.00 -5.55
C GLY A 161 -8.60 3.91 -6.79
N TYR A 162 -9.65 4.73 -6.92
CA TYR A 162 -9.69 5.79 -7.91
C TYR A 162 -8.98 7.05 -7.40
N GLN A 163 -7.93 7.48 -8.12
CA GLN A 163 -7.08 8.63 -7.77
C GLN A 163 -6.32 8.52 -6.43
N GLY A 164 -6.12 7.30 -5.90
CA GLY A 164 -5.31 7.06 -4.70
C GLY A 164 -3.79 7.03 -4.95
N PRO A 165 -2.98 6.50 -4.02
CA PRO A 165 -1.54 6.40 -4.20
C PRO A 165 -1.17 5.45 -5.35
N VAL A 166 -0.06 5.74 -6.04
CA VAL A 166 0.40 4.93 -7.19
C VAL A 166 1.28 3.77 -6.73
N GLN A 167 1.05 2.59 -7.30
CA GLN A 167 1.87 1.39 -7.12
C GLN A 167 2.21 0.78 -8.49
N LYS A 168 3.38 0.12 -8.57
CA LYS A 168 3.72 -0.77 -9.69
C LYS A 168 3.18 -2.17 -9.45
N VAL A 169 2.51 -2.74 -10.45
CA VAL A 169 1.95 -4.09 -10.41
C VAL A 169 2.24 -4.80 -11.73
N VAL A 170 2.36 -6.12 -11.70
CA VAL A 170 2.48 -6.95 -12.91
C VAL A 170 1.08 -7.24 -13.44
N ARG A 171 0.92 -7.22 -14.77
CA ARG A 171 -0.33 -7.60 -15.44
C ARG A 171 -0.44 -9.11 -15.60
N ASP A 172 -0.55 -9.80 -14.48
CA ASP A 172 -0.73 -11.24 -14.39
C ASP A 172 -2.22 -11.64 -14.29
N GLU A 173 -2.47 -12.94 -14.13
CA GLU A 173 -3.79 -13.54 -14.02
C GLU A 173 -4.55 -13.00 -12.81
N ALA A 174 -3.88 -12.88 -11.65
CA ALA A 174 -4.49 -12.38 -10.42
C ALA A 174 -4.89 -10.90 -10.57
N TYR A 175 -4.05 -10.09 -11.20
CA TYR A 175 -4.34 -8.69 -11.52
C TYR A 175 -5.52 -8.57 -12.47
N PHE A 176 -5.61 -9.39 -13.51
CA PHE A 176 -6.71 -9.34 -14.47
C PHE A 176 -8.04 -9.68 -13.80
N ILE A 177 -8.08 -10.79 -13.05
CA ILE A 177 -9.29 -11.22 -12.34
C ILE A 177 -9.74 -10.17 -11.33
N GLU A 178 -8.81 -9.61 -10.53
CA GLU A 178 -9.14 -8.52 -9.61
C GLU A 178 -9.66 -7.29 -10.36
N SER A 179 -9.05 -6.94 -11.50
CA SER A 179 -9.47 -5.77 -12.28
C SER A 179 -10.89 -5.94 -12.83
N VAL A 180 -11.30 -7.14 -13.23
CA VAL A 180 -12.66 -7.40 -13.72
C VAL A 180 -13.65 -7.51 -12.55
N MET A 181 -13.31 -8.26 -11.50
CA MET A 181 -14.24 -8.55 -10.40
C MET A 181 -14.35 -7.40 -9.39
N LYS A 182 -13.31 -6.58 -9.28
CA LYS A 182 -13.20 -5.44 -8.34
C LYS A 182 -12.58 -4.23 -9.05
N PRO A 183 -13.23 -3.66 -10.07
CA PRO A 183 -12.63 -2.67 -10.96
C PRO A 183 -12.21 -1.35 -10.28
N MET A 184 -12.77 -1.07 -9.11
CA MET A 184 -12.42 0.10 -8.29
C MET A 184 -11.19 -0.12 -7.40
N ALA A 185 -10.73 -1.35 -7.21
CA ALA A 185 -9.63 -1.65 -6.28
C ALA A 185 -8.30 -1.12 -6.79
N LYS A 186 -8.02 -1.27 -8.09
CA LYS A 186 -6.81 -0.79 -8.75
C LYS A 186 -7.15 -0.16 -10.09
N VAL A 187 -6.91 1.14 -10.24
CA VAL A 187 -7.21 1.88 -11.47
C VAL A 187 -5.94 2.22 -12.20
N ALA A 188 -5.87 1.90 -13.49
CA ALA A 188 -4.77 2.27 -14.38
C ALA A 188 -4.34 3.75 -14.21
N LYS A 189 -3.05 4.01 -13.98
CA LYS A 189 -2.55 5.39 -13.96
C LYS A 189 -2.86 6.09 -15.28
N GLY A 190 -3.41 7.29 -15.21
CA GLY A 190 -3.78 8.10 -16.38
C GLY A 190 -5.18 7.83 -16.94
N ALA A 191 -5.90 6.81 -16.44
CA ALA A 191 -7.32 6.65 -16.75
C ALA A 191 -8.12 7.83 -16.16
N LEU A 192 -9.02 8.41 -16.96
CA LEU A 192 -9.85 9.55 -16.57
C LEU A 192 -11.15 9.14 -15.89
N ALA A 193 -11.52 7.87 -15.99
CA ALA A 193 -12.63 7.27 -15.28
C ALA A 193 -12.26 5.84 -14.88
N PRO A 194 -12.73 5.35 -13.73
CA PRO A 194 -12.55 3.94 -13.37
C PRO A 194 -13.47 3.06 -14.24
N MET A 195 -13.12 1.78 -14.36
CA MET A 195 -14.03 0.81 -14.97
C MET A 195 -15.24 0.62 -14.05
N VAL A 196 -16.45 0.62 -14.62
CA VAL A 196 -17.69 0.40 -13.88
C VAL A 196 -18.38 -0.82 -14.48
N LEU A 197 -18.41 -1.90 -13.70
CA LEU A 197 -19.20 -3.10 -14.02
C LEU A 197 -20.27 -3.25 -12.94
N ALA A 198 -21.48 -3.63 -13.35
CA ALA A 198 -22.52 -3.97 -12.41
C ALA A 198 -22.09 -5.20 -11.59
N PRO A 199 -22.34 -5.24 -10.26
CA PRO A 199 -22.04 -6.42 -9.46
C PRO A 199 -22.69 -7.68 -10.06
N GLY A 200 -21.90 -8.75 -10.22
CA GLY A 200 -22.36 -10.01 -10.80
C GLY A 200 -22.53 -10.01 -12.33
N LEU A 201 -22.11 -8.96 -13.05
CA LEU A 201 -22.12 -8.94 -14.51
C LEU A 201 -21.22 -10.01 -15.12
N VAL A 202 -20.10 -10.31 -14.45
CA VAL A 202 -19.14 -11.35 -14.82
C VAL A 202 -19.04 -12.33 -13.66
N ASN A 203 -19.15 -13.63 -13.95
CA ASN A 203 -18.94 -14.71 -12.98
C ASN A 203 -17.53 -15.32 -13.09
N ASP A 204 -17.21 -16.25 -12.19
CA ASP A 204 -15.88 -16.86 -12.08
C ASP A 204 -15.45 -17.63 -13.35
N ASP A 205 -16.37 -18.28 -14.07
CA ASP A 205 -16.05 -18.99 -15.31
C ASP A 205 -15.89 -18.03 -16.49
N GLU A 206 -16.75 -17.01 -16.54
CA GLU A 206 -16.71 -15.97 -17.58
C GLU A 206 -15.41 -15.17 -17.49
N VAL A 207 -14.90 -14.86 -16.29
CA VAL A 207 -13.63 -14.13 -16.14
C VAL A 207 -12.45 -14.95 -16.65
N LEU A 208 -12.47 -16.28 -16.51
CA LEU A 208 -11.42 -17.15 -17.06
C LEU A 208 -11.43 -17.16 -18.59
N ALA A 209 -12.61 -17.22 -19.21
CA ALA A 209 -12.74 -17.12 -20.66
C ALA A 209 -12.30 -15.75 -21.19
N LEU A 210 -12.74 -14.66 -20.54
CA LEU A 210 -12.31 -13.30 -20.84
C LEU A 210 -10.79 -13.15 -20.72
N MET A 211 -10.20 -13.73 -19.67
CA MET A 211 -8.76 -13.75 -19.45
C MET A 211 -8.02 -14.47 -20.56
N ALA A 212 -8.50 -15.65 -20.98
CA ALA A 212 -7.93 -16.41 -22.10
C ALA A 212 -7.85 -15.56 -23.37
N TYR A 213 -8.98 -14.93 -23.70
CA TYR A 213 -9.06 -14.05 -24.86
C TYR A 213 -8.10 -12.86 -24.73
N VAL A 214 -8.16 -12.10 -23.64
CA VAL A 214 -7.29 -10.92 -23.46
C VAL A 214 -5.82 -11.30 -23.44
N LYS A 215 -5.44 -12.41 -22.79
CA LYS A 215 -4.06 -12.90 -22.77
C LYS A 215 -3.58 -13.28 -24.17
N SER A 216 -4.43 -13.92 -24.98
CA SER A 216 -4.11 -14.26 -26.39
C SER A 216 -3.90 -13.06 -27.31
N LEU A 217 -4.39 -11.87 -26.93
CA LEU A 217 -4.15 -10.64 -27.68
C LEU A 217 -2.75 -10.06 -27.44
N SER A 218 -2.08 -10.47 -26.37
CA SER A 218 -0.70 -10.04 -26.09
C SER A 218 0.24 -10.76 -27.04
N LYS A 219 0.90 -9.99 -27.90
CA LYS A 219 1.89 -10.52 -28.83
C LYS A 219 3.26 -10.09 -28.35
N THR A 220 4.12 -11.05 -28.03
CA THR A 220 5.55 -10.78 -27.89
C THR A 220 6.11 -10.56 -29.29
N ASP A 221 6.90 -9.50 -29.47
CA ASP A 221 7.64 -9.32 -30.72
C ASP A 221 8.64 -10.49 -30.83
N ASP A 222 8.36 -11.45 -31.70
CA ASP A 222 9.34 -12.46 -32.17
C ASP A 222 10.20 -11.88 -33.31
#